data_AF-A0A7C3I7H3-F1
#
_entry.id   AF-A0A7C3I7H3-F1
#
_cell.length_a   1.000
_cell.length_b   1.000
_cell.length_c   1.000
_cell.angle_alpha   90.00
_cell.angle_beta   90.00
_cell.angle_gamma   90.00
#
_symmetry.space_group_name_H-M   'P 1'
#
loop_
_entity.id
_entity.type
_entity.pdbx_description
1 polymer ?
#
loop_
_entity_poly.entity_id
_entity_poly.type
_entity_poly.pdbx_seq_one_letter_code
_entity_poly.pdbx_strand_id
1 'polypeptide(L)'
;LLRNAGGTILESRTVNIPSGVSRVTLNMDIPVANGLQLVGPLSPGLYRNDSGCNYPYTINGLISITHSSASTNPTGYYYFFYKWEVKEEDCASARVPVYAFVDSCSGVNENQTSADVYVYPVPASESIFISIPLQGMNFTVRNITGQTCLSGIITDNGITVSHLDAGIYFLEVAGTEGNYRMRFVKE
;
A
#
# COMPACT_ATOMS: atom_id res chain seq x y z
N LEU A 1 22.05 -14.89 -17.50
CA LEU A 1 23.02 -14.05 -16.77
C LEU A 1 22.77 -12.61 -17.13
N LEU A 2 22.56 -11.71 -16.18
CA LEU A 2 22.49 -10.27 -16.37
C LEU A 2 23.84 -9.64 -15.95
N ARG A 3 24.43 -8.81 -16.80
CA ARG A 3 25.67 -8.09 -16.49
C ARG A 3 25.64 -6.65 -17.02
N ASN A 4 26.45 -5.78 -16.43
CA ASN A 4 26.58 -4.39 -16.89
C ASN A 4 27.48 -4.28 -18.14
N ALA A 5 27.60 -3.07 -18.68
CA ALA A 5 28.42 -2.79 -19.86
C ALA A 5 29.92 -3.12 -19.67
N GLY A 6 30.42 -3.05 -18.44
CA GLY A 6 31.80 -3.42 -18.08
C GLY A 6 32.00 -4.93 -17.89
N GLY A 7 30.96 -5.75 -18.06
CA GLY A 7 31.01 -7.19 -17.90
C GLY A 7 30.83 -7.70 -16.47
N THR A 8 30.63 -6.82 -15.49
CA THR A 8 30.34 -7.21 -14.11
C THR A 8 28.97 -7.87 -14.03
N ILE A 9 28.93 -9.08 -13.47
CA ILE A 9 27.70 -9.84 -13.26
C ILE A 9 26.86 -9.14 -12.19
N LEU A 10 25.60 -8.88 -12.52
CA LEU A 10 24.60 -8.35 -11.59
C LEU A 10 23.77 -9.48 -11.00
N GLU A 11 23.29 -10.39 -11.86
CA GLU A 11 22.50 -11.55 -11.43
C GLU A 11 22.73 -12.74 -12.37
N SER A 12 22.66 -13.95 -11.84
CA SER A 12 22.74 -15.18 -12.63
C SER A 12 21.67 -16.19 -12.20
N ARG A 13 21.15 -16.94 -13.17
CA ARG A 13 20.15 -17.98 -12.94
C ARG A 13 20.39 -19.13 -13.90
N THR A 14 20.22 -20.35 -13.39
CA THR A 14 20.18 -21.57 -14.17
C THR A 14 18.72 -21.99 -14.35
N VAL A 15 18.30 -22.22 -15.59
CA VAL A 15 16.95 -22.66 -15.94
C VAL A 15 17.04 -23.86 -16.85
N ASN A 16 16.30 -24.92 -16.54
CA ASN A 16 16.21 -26.11 -17.38
C ASN A 16 15.16 -25.86 -18.46
N ILE A 17 15.55 -26.06 -19.72
CA ILE A 17 14.69 -25.83 -20.88
C ILE A 17 14.46 -27.18 -21.56
N PRO A 18 13.22 -27.69 -21.63
CA PRO A 18 12.93 -28.91 -22.38
C PRO A 18 13.12 -28.67 -23.88
N SER A 19 13.21 -29.76 -24.65
CA SER A 19 13.26 -29.65 -26.11
C SER A 19 12.01 -28.98 -26.66
N GLY A 20 12.21 -28.04 -27.60
CA GLY A 20 11.13 -27.29 -28.25
C GLY A 20 10.92 -25.89 -27.67
N VAL A 21 9.82 -25.27 -28.09
CA VAL A 21 9.47 -23.89 -27.69
C VAL A 21 9.12 -23.86 -26.22
N SER A 22 9.82 -23.02 -25.46
CA SER A 22 9.63 -22.89 -24.02
C SER A 22 9.48 -21.42 -23.61
N ARG A 23 8.64 -21.16 -22.61
CA ARG A 23 8.58 -19.88 -21.89
C ARG A 23 9.28 -20.07 -20.55
N VAL A 24 10.23 -19.20 -20.24
CA VAL A 24 11.02 -19.27 -19.00
C VAL A 24 10.84 -18.00 -18.19
N THR A 25 10.61 -18.16 -16.89
CA THR A 25 10.58 -17.05 -15.94
C THR A 25 11.98 -16.81 -15.40
N LEU A 26 12.57 -15.66 -15.74
CA LEU A 26 13.88 -15.27 -15.23
C LEU A 26 13.79 -14.59 -13.87
N ASN A 27 12.73 -13.80 -13.62
CA ASN A 27 12.52 -13.05 -12.38
C ASN A 27 13.79 -12.33 -11.89
N MET A 28 14.39 -11.54 -12.80
CA MET A 28 15.61 -10.79 -12.55
C MET A 28 15.26 -9.31 -12.40
N ASP A 29 15.90 -8.65 -11.43
CA ASP A 29 15.75 -7.21 -11.23
C ASP A 29 16.69 -6.47 -12.20
N ILE A 30 16.12 -5.60 -13.03
CA ILE A 30 16.85 -4.86 -14.06
C ILE A 30 17.06 -3.43 -13.55
N PRO A 31 18.28 -3.03 -13.16
CA PRO A 31 18.51 -1.67 -12.70
C PRO A 31 18.40 -0.68 -13.86
N VAL A 32 18.07 0.58 -13.54
CA VAL A 32 18.08 1.68 -14.53
C VAL A 32 19.53 1.94 -14.94
N ALA A 33 19.90 1.48 -16.13
CA ALA A 33 21.24 1.65 -16.68
C ALA A 33 21.26 1.45 -18.21
N ASN A 34 22.33 1.94 -18.85
CA ASN A 34 22.59 1.72 -20.27
C ASN A 34 23.58 0.59 -20.49
N GLY A 35 23.44 -0.13 -21.60
CA GLY A 35 24.38 -1.17 -22.00
C GLY A 35 24.36 -2.43 -21.13
N LEU A 36 23.27 -2.69 -20.42
CA LEU A 36 23.04 -3.96 -19.76
C LEU A 36 22.96 -5.10 -20.78
N GLN A 37 23.45 -6.28 -20.40
CA GLN A 37 23.54 -7.44 -21.27
C GLN A 37 22.89 -8.66 -20.61
N LEU A 38 21.90 -9.24 -21.29
CA LEU A 38 21.37 -10.56 -20.96
C LEU A 38 22.09 -11.62 -21.78
N VAL A 39 22.80 -12.50 -21.09
CA VAL A 39 23.74 -13.47 -21.67
C VAL A 39 23.26 -14.89 -21.37
N GLY A 40 23.20 -15.72 -22.41
CA GLY A 40 23.04 -17.17 -22.33
C GLY A 40 24.38 -17.90 -22.51
N PRO A 41 24.38 -19.24 -22.46
CA PRO A 41 25.58 -20.03 -22.71
C PRO A 41 26.02 -19.90 -24.17
N LEU A 42 27.26 -20.31 -24.48
CA LEU A 42 27.87 -20.12 -25.80
C LEU A 42 27.16 -20.88 -26.93
N SER A 43 26.74 -22.12 -26.67
CA SER A 43 26.11 -22.99 -27.67
C SER A 43 24.88 -23.72 -27.11
N PRO A 44 23.76 -23.01 -26.84
CA PRO A 44 22.59 -23.60 -26.19
C PRO A 44 21.71 -24.44 -27.12
N GLY A 45 22.02 -24.52 -28.42
CA GLY A 45 21.12 -25.14 -29.40
C GLY A 45 19.78 -24.41 -29.58
N LEU A 46 19.70 -23.15 -29.13
CA LEU A 46 18.50 -22.33 -29.24
C LEU A 46 18.47 -21.52 -30.54
N TYR A 47 17.27 -21.13 -30.95
CA TYR A 47 17.02 -20.46 -32.23
C TYR A 47 17.47 -18.99 -32.24
N ARG A 48 18.07 -18.56 -33.36
CA ARG A 48 18.46 -17.18 -33.66
C ARG A 48 17.84 -16.76 -34.99
N ASN A 49 17.37 -15.52 -35.06
CA ASN A 49 17.02 -14.88 -36.33
C ASN A 49 18.29 -14.32 -37.01
N ASP A 50 18.45 -14.62 -38.29
CA ASP A 50 19.59 -14.18 -39.13
C ASP A 50 19.21 -13.07 -40.13
N SER A 51 17.95 -12.64 -40.11
CA SER A 51 17.41 -11.54 -40.92
C SER A 51 16.11 -11.01 -40.30
N GLY A 52 15.58 -9.90 -40.83
CA GLY A 52 14.31 -9.30 -40.38
C GLY A 52 14.37 -8.64 -39.00
N CYS A 53 15.58 -8.36 -38.50
CA CYS A 53 15.78 -7.65 -37.24
C CYS A 53 15.57 -6.14 -37.45
N ASN A 54 14.85 -5.50 -36.52
CA ASN A 54 14.54 -4.07 -36.56
C ASN A 54 14.75 -3.45 -35.18
N TYR A 55 16.01 -3.34 -34.79
CA TYR A 55 16.39 -2.66 -33.56
C TYR A 55 16.20 -1.14 -33.67
N PRO A 56 15.86 -0.44 -32.57
CA PRO A 56 15.63 -0.98 -31.23
C PRO A 56 14.23 -1.59 -31.05
N TYR A 57 14.15 -2.64 -30.22
CA TYR A 57 12.87 -3.17 -29.74
C TYR A 57 12.56 -2.51 -28.39
N THR A 58 11.57 -1.61 -28.38
CA THR A 58 11.28 -0.75 -27.24
C THR A 58 9.94 -1.11 -26.61
N ILE A 59 9.93 -1.24 -25.29
CA ILE A 59 8.74 -1.21 -24.44
C ILE A 59 8.75 0.15 -23.75
N ASN A 60 7.83 1.03 -24.14
CA ASN A 60 7.81 2.43 -23.71
C ASN A 60 7.84 2.55 -22.17
N GLY A 61 8.71 3.43 -21.67
CA GLY A 61 8.88 3.66 -20.23
C GLY A 61 9.69 2.61 -19.48
N LEU A 62 9.97 1.46 -20.10
CA LEU A 62 10.62 0.32 -19.43
C LEU A 62 12.02 0.03 -19.95
N ILE A 63 12.13 -0.51 -21.17
CA ILE A 63 13.40 -1.03 -21.70
C ILE A 63 13.44 -0.84 -23.22
N SER A 64 14.65 -0.63 -23.74
CA SER A 64 14.95 -0.75 -25.16
C SER A 64 16.09 -1.74 -25.36
N ILE A 65 15.84 -2.79 -26.15
CA ILE A 65 16.89 -3.68 -26.63
C ILE A 65 17.48 -3.03 -27.89
N THR A 66 18.76 -2.66 -27.85
CA THR A 66 19.38 -1.80 -28.87
C THR A 66 20.15 -2.55 -29.95
N HIS A 67 20.72 -3.71 -29.62
CA HIS A 67 21.39 -4.60 -30.58
C HIS A 67 21.69 -5.97 -29.95
N SER A 68 22.20 -6.91 -30.74
CA SER A 68 22.73 -8.20 -30.26
C SER A 68 24.23 -8.17 -29.99
N SER A 69 24.76 -9.26 -29.44
CA SER A 69 26.19 -9.45 -29.20
C SER A 69 26.99 -9.92 -30.43
N ALA A 70 26.37 -9.98 -31.62
CA ALA A 70 27.07 -10.41 -32.83
C ALA A 70 28.15 -9.40 -33.24
N SER A 71 29.38 -9.88 -33.43
CA SER A 71 30.54 -9.00 -33.66
C SER A 71 30.51 -8.25 -34.99
N THR A 72 30.01 -8.90 -36.05
CA THR A 72 30.10 -8.35 -37.42
C THR A 72 28.82 -7.66 -37.88
N ASN A 73 27.66 -8.07 -37.36
CA ASN A 73 26.37 -7.49 -37.72
C ASN A 73 25.43 -7.46 -36.50
N PRO A 74 25.71 -6.62 -35.48
CA PRO A 74 25.01 -6.64 -34.21
C PRO A 74 23.50 -6.35 -34.33
N THR A 75 23.05 -5.65 -35.38
CA THR A 75 21.64 -5.34 -35.62
C THR A 75 20.95 -6.29 -36.59
N GLY A 76 21.69 -7.19 -37.26
CA GLY A 76 21.13 -8.17 -38.21
C GLY A 76 20.76 -9.51 -37.58
N TYR A 77 21.16 -9.74 -36.33
CA TYR A 77 20.88 -10.96 -35.58
C TYR A 77 20.03 -10.66 -34.35
N TYR A 78 19.07 -11.54 -34.05
CA TYR A 78 18.33 -11.52 -32.79
C TYR A 78 18.40 -12.91 -32.15
N TYR A 79 18.94 -13.00 -30.93
CA TYR A 79 19.20 -14.26 -30.24
C TYR A 79 17.97 -14.77 -29.47
N PHE A 80 18.13 -15.91 -28.82
CA PHE A 80 17.10 -16.78 -28.23
C PHE A 80 16.27 -16.23 -27.05
N PHE A 81 16.24 -14.92 -26.82
CA PHE A 81 15.37 -14.29 -25.83
C PHE A 81 14.20 -13.59 -26.52
N TYR A 82 13.13 -14.32 -26.79
CA TYR A 82 11.94 -13.81 -27.48
C TYR A 82 10.79 -13.54 -26.52
N LYS A 83 9.81 -12.73 -26.96
CA LYS A 83 8.57 -12.44 -26.24
C LYS A 83 8.81 -12.00 -24.78
N TRP A 84 9.62 -10.97 -24.62
CA TRP A 84 9.95 -10.39 -23.32
C TRP A 84 8.67 -9.92 -22.62
N GLU A 85 8.61 -10.21 -21.32
CA GLU A 85 7.61 -9.69 -20.41
C GLU A 85 8.38 -9.04 -19.27
N VAL A 86 8.17 -7.73 -19.12
CA VAL A 86 8.80 -6.88 -18.12
C VAL A 86 7.70 -6.06 -17.50
N LYS A 87 7.86 -5.73 -16.22
CA LYS A 87 6.94 -4.86 -15.49
C LYS A 87 7.75 -3.83 -14.71
N GLU A 88 7.14 -2.69 -14.43
CA GLU A 88 7.63 -1.80 -13.38
C GLU A 88 7.61 -2.54 -12.04
N GLU A 89 8.41 -2.07 -11.08
CA GLU A 89 8.23 -2.53 -9.71
C GLU A 89 6.78 -2.31 -9.28
N ASP A 90 6.25 -3.27 -8.52
CA ASP A 90 4.90 -3.13 -7.97
C ASP A 90 4.88 -1.85 -7.13
N CYS A 91 3.94 -0.96 -7.41
CA CYS A 91 3.77 0.28 -6.67
C CYS A 91 3.46 -0.03 -5.20
N ALA A 92 4.49 -0.15 -4.38
CA ALA A 92 4.38 -0.28 -2.93
C ALA A 92 4.46 1.12 -2.32
N SER A 93 3.33 1.61 -1.79
CA SER A 93 3.38 2.73 -0.86
C SER A 93 4.24 2.32 0.33
N ALA A 94 5.03 3.24 0.87
CA ALA A 94 5.61 3.04 2.19
C ALA A 94 4.48 2.63 3.15
N ARG A 95 4.68 1.52 3.86
CA ARG A 95 3.73 1.09 4.89
C ARG A 95 3.72 2.19 5.94
N VAL A 96 2.58 2.82 6.15
CA VAL A 96 2.40 3.74 7.27
C VAL A 96 2.20 2.88 8.51
N PRO A 97 3.10 2.92 9.51
CA PRO A 97 2.89 2.19 10.75
C PRO A 97 1.63 2.72 11.43
N VAL A 98 0.66 1.84 11.63
CA VAL A 98 -0.48 2.12 12.51
C VAL A 98 -0.10 1.57 13.87
N TYR A 99 0.09 2.47 14.82
CA TYR A 99 0.28 2.10 16.22
C TYR A 99 -1.07 1.70 16.80
N ALA A 100 -1.30 0.38 16.90
CA ALA A 100 -2.40 -0.15 17.69
C ALA A 100 -1.95 -0.15 19.16
N PHE A 101 -2.53 0.73 19.97
CA PHE A 101 -2.44 0.60 21.41
C PHE A 101 -3.33 -0.57 21.81
N VAL A 102 -2.70 -1.68 22.21
CA VAL A 102 -3.41 -2.74 22.91
C VAL A 102 -3.72 -2.16 24.28
N ASP A 103 -4.96 -1.72 24.45
CA ASP A 103 -5.50 -1.47 25.77
C ASP A 103 -5.59 -2.85 26.43
N SER A 104 -4.52 -3.22 27.13
CA SER A 104 -4.59 -4.30 28.08
C SER A 104 -5.63 -3.86 29.10
N CYS A 105 -6.85 -4.37 28.96
CA CYS A 105 -7.77 -4.45 30.07
C CYS A 105 -7.02 -5.23 31.15
N SER A 106 -6.26 -4.51 31.97
CA SER A 106 -5.61 -5.01 33.15
C SER A 106 -6.72 -5.69 33.92
N GLY A 107 -6.51 -6.97 34.26
CA GLY A 107 -7.44 -7.70 35.10
C GLY A 107 -7.85 -6.80 36.26
N VAL A 108 -9.16 -6.81 36.52
CA VAL A 108 -9.85 -6.12 37.61
C VAL A 108 -8.92 -5.93 38.82
N ASN A 109 -8.35 -4.74 38.94
CA ASN A 109 -8.04 -4.16 40.23
C ASN A 109 -9.01 -3.00 40.38
N GLU A 110 -10.16 -3.32 40.97
CA GLU A 110 -11.04 -2.37 41.63
C GLU A 110 -10.20 -1.53 42.58
N ASN A 111 -9.79 -0.34 42.14
CA ASN A 111 -9.70 0.85 42.99
C ASN A 111 -9.24 2.09 42.21
N GLN A 112 -9.93 2.42 41.12
CA GLN A 112 -9.97 3.82 40.68
C GLN A 112 -11.40 4.18 40.31
N THR A 113 -11.85 5.26 40.94
CA THR A 113 -13.12 5.93 40.78
C THR A 113 -13.24 6.49 39.36
N SER A 114 -13.31 5.64 38.34
CA SER A 114 -13.71 6.05 37.00
C SER A 114 -15.20 6.35 37.08
N ALA A 115 -15.56 7.62 37.30
CA ALA A 115 -16.93 8.05 37.14
C ALA A 115 -17.39 7.65 35.72
N ASP A 116 -18.42 6.82 35.63
CA ASP A 116 -19.01 6.45 34.34
C ASP A 116 -19.41 7.72 33.59
N VAL A 117 -18.68 8.05 32.52
CA VAL A 117 -19.02 9.17 31.65
C VAL A 117 -20.11 8.71 30.71
N TYR A 118 -21.30 9.29 30.86
CA TYR A 118 -22.46 8.97 30.03
C TYR A 118 -23.01 10.23 29.39
N VAL A 119 -23.83 10.03 28.37
CA VAL A 119 -24.55 11.08 27.67
C VAL A 119 -26.04 10.95 27.90
N TYR A 120 -26.75 12.07 28.00
CA TYR A 120 -28.19 12.10 28.21
C TYR A 120 -28.82 13.33 27.51
N PRO A 121 -30.08 13.26 27.08
CA PRO A 121 -30.93 12.07 27.04
C PRO A 121 -30.47 11.08 25.97
N VAL A 122 -30.81 9.81 26.18
CA VAL A 122 -30.71 8.77 25.15
C VAL A 122 -32.05 8.01 25.13
N PRO A 123 -32.82 8.03 24.03
CA PRO A 123 -32.56 8.74 22.76
C PRO A 123 -32.52 10.27 22.87
N ALA A 124 -31.81 10.91 21.94
CA ALA A 124 -31.65 12.35 21.86
C ALA A 124 -32.40 12.91 20.65
N SER A 125 -33.07 14.05 20.82
CA SER A 125 -33.77 14.77 19.74
C SER A 125 -32.96 15.98 19.28
N GLU A 126 -32.72 16.94 20.17
CA GLU A 126 -32.07 18.22 19.83
C GLU A 126 -30.61 18.30 20.28
N SER A 127 -30.32 17.81 21.48
CA SER A 127 -29.01 17.93 22.13
C SER A 127 -28.71 16.74 23.04
N ILE A 128 -27.43 16.45 23.22
CA ILE A 128 -26.94 15.55 24.26
C ILE A 128 -26.09 16.33 25.26
N PHE A 129 -26.12 15.92 26.52
CA PHE A 129 -25.33 16.46 27.61
C PHE A 129 -24.40 15.39 28.16
N ILE A 130 -23.19 15.77 28.54
CA ILE A 130 -22.17 14.87 29.11
C ILE A 130 -22.27 14.94 30.64
N SER A 131 -22.18 13.79 31.32
CA SER A 131 -22.32 13.68 32.79
C SER A 131 -21.23 14.40 33.59
N ILE A 132 -20.09 14.68 32.97
CA ILE A 132 -18.97 15.42 33.56
C ILE A 132 -18.61 16.65 32.72
N PRO A 133 -18.07 17.73 33.32
CA PRO A 133 -17.65 18.90 32.60
C PRO A 133 -16.37 18.66 31.79
N LEU A 134 -16.46 18.82 30.46
CA LEU A 134 -15.35 18.64 29.51
C LEU A 134 -15.16 19.88 28.63
N GLN A 135 -15.41 21.08 29.18
CA GLN A 135 -15.29 22.33 28.46
C GLN A 135 -13.86 22.55 27.92
N GLY A 136 -13.75 23.02 26.67
CA GLY A 136 -12.49 23.25 25.97
C GLY A 136 -11.92 22.01 25.26
N MET A 137 -12.55 20.84 25.42
CA MET A 137 -12.07 19.60 24.83
C MET A 137 -12.60 19.39 23.41
N ASN A 138 -11.77 18.80 22.54
CA ASN A 138 -12.19 18.43 21.19
C ASN A 138 -13.10 17.21 21.24
N PHE A 139 -14.23 17.29 20.55
CA PHE A 139 -15.15 16.17 20.36
C PHE A 139 -15.32 15.81 18.89
N THR A 140 -15.67 14.56 18.64
CA THR A 140 -16.04 14.02 17.33
C THR A 140 -17.23 13.07 17.49
N VAL A 141 -18.23 13.21 16.63
CA VAL A 141 -19.38 12.30 16.52
C VAL A 141 -19.23 11.49 15.25
N ARG A 142 -19.32 10.17 15.36
CA ARG A 142 -19.27 9.22 14.24
C ARG A 142 -20.52 8.35 14.18
N ASN A 143 -20.97 8.02 12.97
CA ASN A 143 -22.00 7.00 12.77
C ASN A 143 -21.40 5.58 12.83
N ILE A 144 -22.23 4.55 12.63
CA ILE A 144 -21.81 3.13 12.65
C ILE A 144 -20.80 2.75 11.56
N THR A 145 -20.68 3.53 10.49
CA THR A 145 -19.70 3.30 9.41
C THR A 145 -18.37 4.03 9.67
N GLY A 146 -18.27 4.76 10.78
CA GLY A 146 -17.07 5.51 11.16
C GLY A 146 -16.94 6.90 10.52
N GLN A 147 -17.93 7.31 9.71
CA GLN A 147 -17.98 8.63 9.11
C GLN A 147 -18.13 9.70 10.20
N THR A 148 -17.30 10.74 10.15
CA THR A 148 -17.45 11.91 11.01
C THR A 148 -18.68 12.70 10.58
N CYS A 149 -19.65 12.80 11.47
CA CYS A 149 -20.91 13.53 11.25
C CYS A 149 -20.89 14.92 11.89
N LEU A 150 -20.16 15.08 13.00
CA LEU A 150 -20.00 16.36 13.69
C LEU A 150 -18.64 16.37 14.41
N SER A 151 -18.00 17.52 14.51
CA SER A 151 -16.83 17.72 15.35
C SER A 151 -16.76 19.17 15.82
N GLY A 152 -16.03 19.42 16.91
CA GLY A 152 -15.88 20.75 17.44
C GLY A 152 -15.19 20.75 18.80
N ILE A 153 -15.31 21.89 19.49
CA ILE A 153 -14.84 22.07 20.86
C ILE A 153 -16.08 22.14 21.76
N ILE A 154 -16.05 21.45 22.89
CA ILE A 154 -17.12 21.50 23.89
C ILE A 154 -17.08 22.89 24.54
N THR A 155 -18.02 23.77 24.21
CA THR A 155 -18.11 25.11 24.81
C THR A 155 -18.94 25.11 26.09
N ASP A 156 -19.97 24.26 26.11
CA ASP A 156 -20.85 23.96 27.23
C ASP A 156 -21.03 22.44 27.26
N ASN A 157 -21.43 21.84 28.39
CA ASN A 157 -21.59 20.38 28.50
C ASN A 157 -22.66 19.79 27.56
N GLY A 158 -23.34 20.60 26.75
CA GLY A 158 -24.30 20.22 25.74
C GLY A 158 -23.73 20.29 24.32
N ILE A 159 -24.04 19.28 23.50
CA ILE A 159 -23.73 19.21 22.07
C ILE A 159 -25.05 19.14 21.31
N THR A 160 -25.27 20.09 20.40
CA THR A 160 -26.44 20.09 19.50
C THR A 160 -26.29 18.99 18.45
N VAL A 161 -27.28 18.09 18.39
CA VAL A 161 -27.33 16.94 17.47
C VAL A 161 -28.58 16.95 16.59
N SER A 162 -29.39 18.01 16.63
CA SER A 162 -30.64 18.14 15.86
C SER A 162 -30.45 18.01 14.34
N HIS A 163 -29.26 18.33 13.84
CA HIS A 163 -28.91 18.22 12.41
C HIS A 163 -28.52 16.80 11.97
N LEU A 164 -28.43 15.83 12.89
CA LEU A 164 -28.12 14.44 12.57
C LEU A 164 -29.39 13.68 12.22
N ASP A 165 -29.31 12.83 11.20
CA ASP A 165 -30.37 11.87 10.90
C ASP A 165 -30.55 10.87 12.06
N ALA A 166 -31.76 10.33 12.21
CA ALA A 166 -32.05 9.28 13.19
C ALA A 166 -31.11 8.06 13.01
N GLY A 167 -30.54 7.57 14.10
CA GLY A 167 -29.55 6.50 14.04
C GLY A 167 -28.70 6.33 15.29
N ILE A 168 -27.72 5.43 15.22
CA ILE A 168 -26.78 5.15 16.30
C ILE A 168 -25.47 5.89 16.03
N TYR A 169 -24.98 6.61 17.05
CA TYR A 169 -23.78 7.40 16.98
C TYR A 169 -22.86 7.15 18.18
N PHE A 170 -21.58 7.43 17.97
CA PHE A 170 -20.54 7.44 18.99
C PHE A 170 -19.98 8.84 19.13
N LEU A 171 -20.01 9.39 20.35
CA LEU A 171 -19.32 10.60 20.75
C LEU A 171 -17.94 10.22 21.30
N GLU A 172 -16.90 10.78 20.71
CA GLU A 172 -15.50 10.62 21.12
C GLU A 172 -14.98 11.98 21.60
N VAL A 173 -14.41 12.03 22.80
CA VAL A 173 -13.81 13.25 23.38
C VAL A 173 -12.37 12.96 23.76
N ALA A 174 -11.43 13.75 23.24
CA ALA A 174 -10.01 13.59 23.56
C ALA A 174 -9.71 14.28 24.91
N GLY A 175 -9.64 13.49 25.99
CA GLY A 175 -9.31 13.94 27.34
C GLY A 175 -7.82 14.21 27.55
N THR A 176 -7.46 14.96 28.59
CA THR A 176 -6.07 15.12 29.04
C THR A 176 -5.53 13.87 29.73
N GLU A 177 -6.42 13.05 30.32
CA GLU A 177 -6.09 11.82 31.05
C GLU A 177 -6.51 10.55 30.31
N GLY A 178 -7.17 10.67 29.14
CA GLY A 178 -7.66 9.55 28.35
C GLY A 178 -8.79 9.93 27.41
N ASN A 179 -9.05 9.13 26.39
CA ASN A 179 -10.15 9.38 25.45
C ASN A 179 -11.46 8.82 26.02
N TYR A 180 -12.52 9.62 26.03
CA TYR A 180 -13.87 9.18 26.39
C TYR A 180 -14.64 8.79 25.14
N ARG A 181 -15.36 7.67 25.18
CA ARG A 181 -16.23 7.22 24.09
C ARG A 181 -17.60 6.81 24.63
N MET A 182 -18.64 7.49 24.18
CA MET A 182 -20.02 7.24 24.59
C MET A 182 -20.89 6.94 23.38
N ARG A 183 -21.85 6.01 23.52
CA ARG A 183 -22.85 5.71 22.49
C ARG A 183 -24.15 6.43 22.81
N PHE A 184 -24.77 7.04 21.80
CA PHE A 184 -26.14 7.54 21.90
C PHE A 184 -26.97 7.18 20.66
N VAL A 185 -28.27 7.32 20.81
CA VAL A 185 -29.26 7.10 19.74
C VAL A 185 -29.90 8.45 19.44
N LYS A 186 -29.95 8.84 18.17
CA LYS A 186 -30.69 10.00 17.66
C LYS A 186 -32.05 9.52 17.14
N GLU A 187 -33.12 10.18 17.57
CA GLU A 187 -34.49 9.98 17.06
C GLU A 187 -34.91 11.06 16.07
#